data_AF-A0A9E3X1H5-F1
#
_entry.id   AF-A0A9E3X1H5-F1
#
_cell.length_a   1.000
_cell.length_b   1.000
_cell.length_c   1.000
_cell.angle_alpha   90.00
_cell.angle_beta   90.00
_cell.angle_gamma   90.00
#
_symmetry.space_group_name_H-M   'P 1'
#
loop_
_entity.id
_entity.type
_entity.pdbx_description
1 polymer ?
#
loop_
_entity_poly.entity_id
_entity_poly.type
_entity_poly.pdbx_seq_one_letter_code
_entity_poly.pdbx_strand_id
1 'polypeptide(L)'
;VTATATPTATNTATPTLTPTVTATATPLPTFTTTPTLSPTATPTTVIVIPATGDCNGDTLIDAGDLAATTLEIFDGDNTLSEVGGGTFPGTTGCDANADSLINAGDLTCLVLLIFNGPGSCSTSVNSAQVSAAQVSAAETEPSEAVEYRIYLPDIKR
;
A
#
# COMPACT_ATOMS: atom_id res chain seq x y z
N VAL A 1 81.20 38.81 -59.03
CA VAL A 1 80.54 37.48 -58.89
C VAL A 1 79.90 37.43 -57.51
N THR A 2 78.56 37.47 -57.46
CA THR A 2 77.78 37.53 -56.21
C THR A 2 77.12 36.18 -56.00
N ALA A 3 77.41 35.51 -54.89
CA ALA A 3 76.85 34.21 -54.56
C ALA A 3 75.45 34.39 -53.92
N THR A 4 74.43 33.82 -54.55
CA THR A 4 73.07 33.76 -54.02
C THR A 4 72.94 32.55 -53.09
N ALA A 5 72.69 32.78 -51.80
CA ALA A 5 72.38 31.71 -50.85
C ALA A 5 70.88 31.37 -50.92
N THR A 6 70.57 30.10 -51.14
CA THR A 6 69.20 29.55 -51.11
C THR A 6 68.77 29.31 -49.66
N PRO A 7 67.65 29.86 -49.17
CA PRO A 7 67.18 29.57 -47.83
C PRO A 7 66.59 28.15 -47.75
N THR A 8 67.03 27.38 -46.76
CA THR A 8 66.47 26.06 -46.42
C THR A 8 65.23 26.25 -45.55
N ALA A 9 64.08 25.70 -45.97
CA ALA A 9 62.86 25.70 -45.18
C ALA A 9 62.91 24.62 -44.09
N THR A 10 62.79 25.03 -42.83
CA THR A 10 62.68 24.13 -41.68
C THR A 10 61.23 23.68 -41.52
N ASN A 11 60.97 22.38 -41.63
CA ASN A 11 59.64 21.83 -41.33
C ASN A 11 59.43 21.80 -39.81
N THR A 12 58.51 22.63 -39.32
CA THR A 12 58.08 22.65 -37.91
C THR A 12 57.07 21.52 -37.68
N ALA A 13 57.37 20.59 -36.76
CA ALA A 13 56.44 19.52 -36.39
C ALA A 13 55.22 20.08 -35.64
N THR A 14 54.02 19.73 -36.08
CA THR A 14 52.75 20.09 -35.43
C THR A 14 52.51 19.17 -34.21
N PRO A 15 52.30 19.69 -32.99
CA PRO A 15 51.97 18.84 -31.86
C PRO A 15 50.54 18.29 -32.00
N THR A 16 50.38 16.98 -31.91
CA THR A 16 49.06 16.33 -31.85
C THR A 16 48.57 16.31 -30.41
N LEU A 17 47.55 17.12 -30.10
CA LEU A 17 46.90 17.11 -28.80
C LEU A 17 46.02 15.86 -28.69
N THR A 18 46.36 14.97 -27.75
CA THR A 18 45.52 13.81 -27.41
C THR A 18 44.51 14.24 -26.34
N PRO A 19 43.19 14.10 -26.54
CA PRO A 19 42.22 14.43 -25.51
C PRO A 19 42.26 13.39 -24.38
N THR A 20 42.53 13.83 -23.16
CA THR A 20 42.38 13.02 -21.95
C THR A 20 40.94 13.09 -21.47
N VAL A 21 40.21 11.97 -21.52
CA VAL A 21 38.86 11.88 -20.95
C VAL A 21 38.98 11.60 -19.46
N THR A 22 38.64 12.58 -18.62
CA THR A 22 38.56 12.40 -17.17
C THR A 22 37.18 11.85 -16.82
N ALA A 23 37.12 10.63 -16.27
CA ALA A 23 35.89 10.06 -15.76
C ALA A 23 35.46 10.80 -14.48
N THR A 24 34.34 11.51 -14.53
CA THR A 24 33.73 12.14 -13.36
C THR A 24 32.98 11.08 -12.57
N ALA A 25 33.39 10.81 -11.32
CA ALA A 25 32.65 9.91 -10.44
C ALA A 25 31.25 10.48 -10.16
N THR A 26 30.21 9.73 -10.49
CA THR A 26 28.82 10.05 -10.11
C THR A 26 28.66 9.80 -8.62
N PRO A 27 28.22 10.77 -7.80
CA PRO A 27 27.99 10.53 -6.38
C PRO A 27 26.91 9.44 -6.21
N LEU A 28 27.23 8.42 -5.41
CA LEU A 28 26.28 7.38 -5.02
C LEU A 28 25.20 8.02 -4.11
N PRO A 29 23.90 7.72 -4.31
CA PRO A 29 22.87 8.24 -3.42
C PRO A 29 23.11 7.75 -1.99
N THR A 30 23.16 8.69 -1.05
CA THR A 30 23.23 8.37 0.37
C THR A 30 21.84 7.98 0.84
N PHE A 31 21.64 6.70 1.19
CA PHE A 31 20.40 6.26 1.83
C PHE A 31 20.36 6.78 3.26
N THR A 32 19.50 7.75 3.52
CA THR A 32 19.16 8.18 4.89
C THR A 32 18.22 7.15 5.49
N THR A 33 18.65 6.45 6.53
CA THR A 33 17.77 5.57 7.30
C THR A 33 16.72 6.43 8.01
N THR A 34 15.46 6.36 7.55
CA THR A 34 14.33 6.92 8.27
C THR A 34 14.29 6.31 9.68
N PRO A 35 14.23 7.11 10.76
CA PRO A 35 14.06 6.56 12.10
C PRO A 35 12.76 5.74 12.11
N THR A 36 12.89 4.44 12.35
CA THR A 36 11.74 3.58 12.61
C THR A 36 11.17 3.96 13.97
N LEU A 37 9.95 4.48 13.99
CA LEU A 37 9.20 4.64 15.24
C LEU A 37 9.06 3.24 15.86
N SER A 38 9.61 3.04 17.06
CA SER A 38 9.33 1.84 17.83
C SER A 38 7.84 1.87 18.19
N PRO A 39 7.03 0.88 17.82
CA PRO A 39 5.66 0.83 18.27
C PRO A 39 5.67 0.82 19.80
N THR A 40 4.95 1.77 20.42
CA THR A 40 4.64 1.70 21.84
C THR A 40 3.76 0.48 22.01
N ALA A 41 4.19 -0.51 22.79
CA ALA A 41 3.35 -1.65 23.12
C ALA A 41 2.09 -1.13 23.83
N THR A 42 0.97 -1.13 23.13
CA THR A 42 -0.36 -1.03 23.73
C THR A 42 -0.51 -2.25 24.63
N PRO A 43 -1.06 -2.12 25.86
CA PRO A 43 -1.26 -3.27 26.72
C PRO A 43 -2.18 -4.29 26.02
N THR A 44 -1.58 -5.36 25.49
CA THR A 44 -2.29 -6.47 24.86
C THR A 44 -2.97 -7.25 25.98
N THR A 45 -4.30 -7.16 26.03
CA THR A 45 -5.08 -8.04 26.89
C THR A 45 -5.01 -9.42 26.27
N VAL A 46 -4.34 -10.36 26.93
CA VAL A 46 -4.27 -11.76 26.49
C VAL A 46 -5.66 -12.38 26.69
N ILE A 47 -6.44 -12.50 25.63
CA ILE A 47 -7.70 -13.24 25.61
C ILE A 47 -7.37 -14.64 25.09
N VAL A 48 -7.69 -15.67 25.88
CA VAL A 48 -7.34 -17.06 25.56
C VAL A 48 -8.57 -17.77 24.96
N ILE A 49 -8.36 -18.34 23.75
CA ILE A 49 -9.14 -19.32 22.92
C ILE A 49 -10.43 -18.84 22.21
N PRO A 50 -10.61 -19.22 20.93
CA PRO A 50 -10.25 -18.33 19.82
C PRO A 50 -10.87 -16.96 20.09
N ALA A 51 -10.02 -15.95 20.31
CA ALA A 51 -10.53 -14.64 20.66
C ALA A 51 -11.24 -14.09 19.41
N THR A 52 -12.49 -13.68 19.54
CA THR A 52 -13.21 -12.94 18.51
C THR A 52 -12.33 -11.74 18.12
N GLY A 53 -11.89 -11.67 16.87
CA GLY A 53 -10.89 -10.71 16.40
C GLY A 53 -9.47 -11.24 16.15
N ASP A 54 -9.14 -12.49 16.46
CA ASP A 54 -7.84 -13.15 16.15
C ASP A 54 -7.95 -13.92 14.83
N CYS A 55 -7.91 -13.21 13.71
CA CYS A 55 -8.15 -13.78 12.39
C CYS A 55 -6.91 -14.52 11.85
N ASN A 56 -5.70 -14.13 12.25
CA ASN A 56 -4.46 -14.81 11.82
C ASN A 56 -4.08 -16.01 12.71
N GLY A 57 -4.75 -16.20 13.86
CA GLY A 57 -4.55 -17.32 14.77
C GLY A 57 -3.28 -17.23 15.63
N ASP A 58 -2.68 -16.05 15.76
CA ASP A 58 -1.45 -15.85 16.54
C ASP A 58 -1.70 -15.57 18.02
N THR A 59 -2.96 -15.61 18.46
CA THR A 59 -3.44 -15.43 19.84
C THR A 59 -3.41 -14.00 20.35
N LEU A 60 -3.00 -13.04 19.52
CA LEU A 60 -3.11 -11.62 19.81
C LEU A 60 -4.27 -11.02 19.00
N ILE A 61 -4.76 -9.88 19.46
CA ILE A 61 -5.68 -9.06 18.67
C ILE A 61 -4.93 -7.76 18.39
N ASP A 62 -4.40 -7.64 17.17
CA ASP A 62 -3.62 -6.49 16.74
C ASP A 62 -3.80 -6.16 15.25
N ALA A 63 -2.90 -5.34 14.70
CA ALA A 63 -2.99 -4.92 13.30
C ALA A 63 -2.78 -6.07 12.29
N GLY A 64 -2.15 -7.17 12.70
CA GLY A 64 -2.02 -8.38 11.90
C GLY A 64 -3.38 -8.97 11.56
N ASP A 65 -4.33 -8.91 12.49
CA ASP A 65 -5.70 -9.39 12.28
C ASP A 65 -6.46 -8.56 11.26
N LEU A 66 -6.22 -7.23 11.19
CA LEU A 66 -6.88 -6.38 10.19
C LEU A 66 -6.47 -6.79 8.77
N ALA A 67 -5.19 -7.11 8.58
CA ALA A 67 -4.69 -7.60 7.31
C ALA A 67 -5.26 -9.00 7.00
N ALA A 68 -5.29 -9.90 7.99
CA ALA A 68 -5.87 -11.23 7.84
C ALA A 68 -7.36 -11.18 7.49
N THR A 69 -8.18 -10.41 8.22
CA THR A 69 -9.61 -10.25 7.93
C THR A 69 -9.83 -9.65 6.53
N THR A 70 -8.97 -8.72 6.11
CA THR A 70 -9.06 -8.18 4.74
C THR A 70 -8.73 -9.24 3.69
N LEU A 71 -7.71 -10.07 3.92
CA LEU A 71 -7.35 -11.15 2.98
C LEU A 71 -8.46 -12.19 2.88
N GLU A 72 -9.06 -12.55 4.02
CA GLU A 72 -10.22 -13.45 4.12
C GLU A 72 -11.41 -12.93 3.31
N ILE A 73 -11.83 -11.66 3.51
CA ILE A 73 -12.96 -11.05 2.77
C ILE A 73 -12.81 -11.15 1.25
N PHE A 74 -11.58 -11.18 0.72
CA PHE A 74 -11.33 -11.13 -0.72
C PHE A 74 -10.90 -12.47 -1.33
N ASP A 75 -10.87 -13.56 -0.58
CA ASP A 75 -10.31 -14.83 -1.07
C ASP A 75 -11.36 -15.81 -1.64
N GLY A 76 -12.65 -15.48 -1.52
CA GLY A 76 -13.74 -16.11 -2.25
C GLY A 76 -14.79 -16.79 -1.38
N ASP A 77 -14.58 -16.86 -0.07
CA ASP A 77 -15.60 -17.23 0.89
C ASP A 77 -15.89 -16.06 1.86
N ASN A 78 -17.09 -16.02 2.42
CA ASN A 78 -17.52 -14.91 3.30
C ASN A 78 -18.34 -15.45 4.49
N THR A 79 -18.19 -16.74 4.79
CA THR A 79 -18.98 -17.42 5.82
C THR A 79 -18.07 -18.18 6.77
N LEU A 80 -18.50 -18.24 8.03
CA LEU A 80 -17.76 -18.93 9.09
C LEU A 80 -17.57 -20.43 8.85
N SER A 81 -18.37 -21.04 7.97
CA SER A 81 -18.24 -22.46 7.61
C SER A 81 -17.11 -22.71 6.61
N GLU A 82 -16.65 -21.68 5.93
CA GLU A 82 -15.66 -21.75 4.85
C GLU A 82 -14.32 -21.12 5.26
N VAL A 83 -14.28 -20.36 6.37
CA VAL A 83 -13.15 -19.55 6.86
C VAL A 83 -11.77 -20.23 6.93
N GLY A 84 -11.71 -21.55 7.01
CA GLY A 84 -10.45 -22.30 6.97
C GLY A 84 -9.98 -22.65 5.56
N GLY A 85 -10.67 -22.14 4.54
CA GLY A 85 -10.58 -22.50 3.14
C GLY A 85 -9.82 -21.47 2.31
N GLY A 86 -10.32 -21.22 1.10
CA GLY A 86 -9.86 -20.14 0.24
C GLY A 86 -8.37 -20.08 -0.13
N THR A 87 -7.92 -18.86 -0.45
CA THR A 87 -6.52 -18.54 -0.76
C THR A 87 -5.78 -18.08 0.49
N PHE A 88 -6.51 -17.59 1.48
CA PHE A 88 -6.03 -17.23 2.80
C PHE A 88 -6.80 -18.06 3.84
N PRO A 89 -6.18 -19.05 4.50
CA PRO A 89 -6.88 -19.83 5.50
C PRO A 89 -6.94 -19.05 6.83
N GLY A 90 -8.04 -18.33 7.05
CA GLY A 90 -8.35 -17.65 8.29
C GLY A 90 -8.76 -18.59 9.44
N THR A 91 -9.18 -17.99 10.55
CA THR A 91 -9.76 -18.69 11.69
C THR A 91 -11.17 -18.18 12.00
N THR A 92 -11.91 -18.87 12.86
CA THR A 92 -13.20 -18.38 13.36
C THR A 92 -13.12 -17.00 14.03
N GLY A 93 -11.93 -16.51 14.39
CA GLY A 93 -11.71 -15.16 14.89
C GLY A 93 -11.95 -14.05 13.85
N CYS A 94 -12.02 -14.38 12.55
CA CYS A 94 -12.33 -13.42 11.48
C CYS A 94 -13.77 -12.88 11.54
N ASP A 95 -14.70 -13.60 12.18
CA ASP A 95 -16.04 -13.10 12.55
C ASP A 95 -15.94 -12.33 13.87
N ALA A 96 -15.34 -11.14 13.81
CA ALA A 96 -15.07 -10.31 14.97
C ALA A 96 -16.37 -9.82 15.62
N ASN A 97 -17.39 -9.50 14.79
CA ASN A 97 -18.67 -8.96 15.27
C ASN A 97 -19.71 -10.04 15.66
N ALA A 98 -19.37 -11.31 15.46
CA ALA A 98 -20.17 -12.50 15.76
C ALA A 98 -21.51 -12.56 14.98
N ASP A 99 -21.54 -12.08 13.74
CA ASP A 99 -22.71 -12.12 12.85
C ASP A 99 -22.71 -13.31 11.86
N SER A 100 -21.67 -14.17 11.93
CA SER A 100 -21.45 -15.35 11.08
C SER A 100 -21.13 -15.08 9.61
N LEU A 101 -20.98 -13.81 9.22
CA LEU A 101 -20.48 -13.38 7.94
C LEU A 101 -19.12 -12.72 8.14
N ILE A 102 -18.21 -12.89 7.19
CA ILE A 102 -16.91 -12.22 7.23
C ILE A 102 -16.97 -11.08 6.24
N ASN A 103 -17.09 -9.85 6.73
CA ASN A 103 -17.30 -8.65 5.93
C ASN A 103 -16.75 -7.37 6.59
N ALA A 104 -17.10 -6.20 6.05
CA ALA A 104 -16.64 -4.91 6.58
C ALA A 104 -17.09 -4.62 8.03
N GLY A 105 -18.15 -5.29 8.51
CA GLY A 105 -18.59 -5.28 9.90
C GLY A 105 -17.51 -5.78 10.86
N ASP A 106 -16.79 -6.83 10.47
CA ASP A 106 -15.71 -7.42 11.25
C ASP A 106 -14.50 -6.50 11.36
N LEU A 107 -14.12 -5.86 10.24
CA LEU A 107 -13.07 -4.84 10.25
C LEU A 107 -13.40 -3.70 11.21
N THR A 108 -14.67 -3.28 11.24
CA THR A 108 -15.13 -2.22 12.14
C THR A 108 -15.09 -2.68 13.60
N CYS A 109 -15.56 -3.89 13.89
CA CYS A 109 -15.47 -4.48 15.23
C CYS A 109 -14.01 -4.64 15.68
N LEU A 110 -13.13 -5.12 14.81
CA LEU A 110 -11.72 -5.37 15.11
C LEU A 110 -10.98 -4.08 15.49
N VAL A 111 -11.23 -2.98 14.79
CA VAL A 111 -10.72 -1.65 15.19
C VAL A 111 -11.19 -1.29 16.60
N LEU A 112 -12.46 -1.53 16.95
CA LEU A 112 -12.95 -1.27 18.30
C LEU A 112 -12.27 -2.18 19.34
N LEU A 113 -12.05 -3.46 19.03
CA LEU A 113 -11.35 -4.40 19.92
C LEU A 113 -9.90 -3.96 20.18
N ILE A 114 -9.18 -3.52 19.14
CA ILE A 114 -7.78 -3.07 19.24
C ILE A 114 -7.68 -1.79 20.11
N PHE A 115 -8.57 -0.81 19.93
CA PHE A 115 -8.44 0.49 20.58
C PHE A 115 -9.23 0.64 21.88
N ASN A 116 -10.36 -0.06 22.02
CA ASN A 116 -11.26 0.05 23.17
C ASN A 116 -11.33 -1.24 24.01
N GLY A 117 -10.69 -2.32 23.58
CA GLY A 117 -10.62 -3.58 24.30
C GLY A 117 -11.83 -4.50 24.14
N PRO A 118 -11.90 -5.59 24.92
CA PRO A 118 -12.94 -6.62 24.80
C PRO A 118 -14.36 -6.10 25.03
N GLY A 119 -15.34 -6.60 24.27
CA GLY A 119 -16.75 -6.24 24.41
C GLY A 119 -17.13 -4.88 23.80
N SER A 120 -16.17 -4.18 23.20
CA SER A 120 -16.38 -2.88 22.55
C SER A 120 -17.24 -2.93 21.28
N CYS A 121 -17.32 -4.10 20.62
CA CYS A 121 -18.10 -4.27 19.41
C CYS A 121 -19.42 -5.03 19.62
N SER A 122 -19.76 -5.33 20.88
CA SER A 122 -21.03 -5.96 21.25
C SER A 122 -22.18 -4.96 21.19
N THR A 123 -22.57 -4.56 19.97
CA THR A 123 -23.85 -3.91 19.71
C THR A 123 -24.88 -4.95 19.30
N SER A 124 -25.43 -5.66 20.28
CA SER A 124 -26.90 -5.72 20.30
C SER A 124 -27.34 -4.30 20.60
N VAL A 125 -27.53 -3.46 19.58
CA VAL A 125 -28.41 -2.31 19.77
C VAL A 125 -29.72 -2.90 20.25
N ASN A 126 -30.04 -2.73 21.54
CA ASN A 126 -31.43 -2.83 21.97
C ASN A 126 -32.20 -1.97 20.97
N SER A 127 -33.23 -2.50 20.31
CA SER A 127 -33.98 -1.79 19.27
C SER A 127 -34.54 -0.43 19.75
N ALA A 128 -34.44 -0.12 21.04
CA ALA A 128 -34.70 1.17 21.66
C ALA A 128 -33.61 2.26 21.46
N GLN A 129 -32.38 1.92 21.04
CA GLN A 129 -31.28 2.89 20.85
C GLN A 129 -30.89 3.13 19.38
N VAL A 130 -31.57 2.50 18.43
CA VAL A 130 -31.53 2.94 17.04
C VAL A 130 -32.35 4.21 16.91
N SER A 131 -31.80 5.34 17.37
CA SER A 131 -32.06 6.59 16.67
C SER A 131 -31.63 6.35 15.24
N ALA A 132 -32.54 6.52 14.28
CA ALA A 132 -32.26 6.35 12.87
C ALA A 132 -31.18 7.38 12.44
N ALA A 133 -29.92 7.06 12.70
CA ALA A 133 -28.79 7.64 12.00
C ALA A 133 -28.95 7.16 10.56
N GLN A 134 -29.59 8.01 9.76
CA GLN A 134 -29.77 7.82 8.34
C GLN A 134 -28.40 7.50 7.75
N VAL A 135 -28.20 6.26 7.28
CA VAL A 135 -27.17 6.00 6.29
C VAL A 135 -27.63 6.77 5.05
N SER A 136 -27.21 8.03 4.93
CA SER A 136 -27.21 8.67 3.64
C SER A 136 -26.17 7.90 2.83
N ALA A 137 -26.64 6.99 1.98
CA ALA A 137 -25.84 6.61 0.83
C ALA A 137 -25.48 7.94 0.16
N ALA A 138 -24.23 8.37 0.31
CA ALA A 138 -23.67 9.34 -0.60
C ALA A 138 -23.58 8.59 -1.92
N GLU A 139 -24.68 8.61 -2.66
CA GLU A 139 -24.67 8.33 -4.08
C GLU A 139 -23.56 9.20 -4.67
N THR A 140 -22.49 8.53 -5.08
CA THR A 140 -21.48 9.18 -5.89
C THR A 140 -22.20 9.47 -7.20
N GLU A 141 -22.68 10.70 -7.34
CA GLU A 141 -23.03 11.28 -8.63
C GLU A 141 -21.95 10.83 -9.62
N PRO A 142 -22.28 10.14 -10.72
CA PRO A 142 -21.27 9.77 -11.70
C PRO A 142 -20.62 11.08 -12.15
N SER A 143 -19.37 11.28 -11.73
CA SER A 143 -18.51 12.36 -12.22
C SER A 143 -18.68 12.39 -13.73
N GLU A 144 -19.05 13.56 -14.27
CA GLU A 144 -19.34 13.78 -15.68
C GLU A 144 -18.57 12.80 -16.56
N ALA A 145 -19.29 12.05 -17.40
CA ALA A 145 -18.68 11.41 -18.54
C ALA A 145 -17.93 12.49 -19.32
N VAL A 146 -16.62 12.58 -19.12
CA VAL A 146 -15.75 13.41 -19.93
C VAL A 146 -15.85 12.81 -21.32
N GLU A 147 -16.66 13.44 -22.16
CA GLU A 147 -16.77 13.09 -23.57
C GLU A 147 -15.41 13.33 -24.20
N TYR A 148 -14.59 12.27 -24.25
CA TYR A 148 -13.33 12.28 -24.98
C TYR A 148 -13.69 12.32 -26.47
N ARG A 149 -13.84 13.53 -27.01
CA ARG A 149 -13.90 13.73 -28.46
C ARG A 149 -12.57 13.29 -29.05
N ILE A 150 -12.53 12.03 -29.51
CA ILE A 150 -11.47 11.56 -30.40
C ILE A 150 -11.52 12.47 -31.63
N TYR A 151 -10.51 13.32 -31.79
CA TYR A 151 -10.34 14.13 -32.99
C TYR A 151 -9.91 13.17 -34.12
N LEU A 152 -10.86 12.67 -34.91
CA LEU A 152 -10.53 12.02 -36.18
C LEU A 152 -10.10 13.12 -37.16
N PRO A 153 -8.85 13.13 -37.66
CA PRO A 153 -8.49 14.08 -38.72
C PRO A 153 -9.29 13.73 -39.98
N ASP A 154 -9.89 14.76 -40.60
CA ASP A 154 -10.60 14.65 -41.87
C ASP A 154 -9.73 13.98 -42.94
N ILE A 155 -9.98 12.70 -43.23
CA ILE A 155 -9.48 12.06 -44.44
C ILE A 155 -10.40 12.54 -45.57
N LYS A 156 -9.97 13.59 -46.27
CA LYS A 156 -10.60 14.04 -47.50
C LYS A 156 -10.60 12.90 -48.51
N ARG A 157 -11.80 12.54 -48.99
CA ARG A 157 -11.99 11.68 -50.15
C ARG A 157 -12.32 12.53 -51.37
#